data_AF-A0A5R9NDD1-F1
#
_entry.id   AF-A0A5R9NDD1-F1
#
_cell.length_a   1.000
_cell.length_b   1.000
_cell.length_c   1.000
_cell.angle_alpha   90.00
_cell.angle_beta   90.00
_cell.angle_gamma   90.00
#
_symmetry.space_group_name_H-M   'P 1'
#
loop_
_entity.id
_entity.type
_entity.pdbx_description
1 polymer ?
#
loop_
_entity_poly.entity_id
_entity_poly.type
_entity_poly.pdbx_seq_one_letter_code
_entity_poly.pdbx_strand_id
1 'polypeptide(L)'
;MTSILTNVAAMAALQTLRGINNSLEDTQNRVSSGYRVEKAADNAAYWSIATTMRSDNKALSAVSDALGLGAAKVDTAYSAMDSAIDVITEIKAKIVAATEKGVDKTKVQEEIGQLQQQLLSIAQSASFSGENWVAGADGTKSVVSTFVRDGNGNVSVKTTDYVLNTTSTGNVLFGMTSTGTIETSSGIIGTSSGTIGSIYSMNISTFGSAEISMALTSIEAGLEAMTKAASQLGSISTRIELQENFVGALSDSIDSGVGRLVDADMEEESSKLTALQTQQQLAIQSLSIANSSAQNILTLFRS
;
A
#
# COMPACT_ATOMS: atom_id res chain seq x y z
N MET A 1 -46.26 -55.04 17.57
CA MET A 1 -46.92 -55.56 16.35
C MET A 1 -46.00 -55.31 15.16
N THR A 2 -45.46 -56.36 14.56
CA THR A 2 -44.66 -56.30 13.34
C THR A 2 -45.62 -56.33 12.14
N SER A 3 -45.71 -55.21 11.41
CA SER A 3 -46.49 -55.12 10.18
C SER A 3 -45.64 -55.61 9.01
N ILE A 4 -46.22 -56.44 8.13
CA ILE A 4 -45.57 -56.93 6.90
C ILE A 4 -45.34 -55.78 5.90
N LEU A 5 -46.18 -54.75 5.94
CA LEU A 5 -46.18 -53.65 4.97
C LEU A 5 -45.28 -52.48 5.41
N THR A 6 -44.96 -52.35 6.70
CA THR A 6 -44.20 -51.21 7.24
C THR A 6 -43.13 -51.68 8.21
N ASN A 7 -41.88 -51.57 7.79
CA ASN A 7 -40.71 -51.86 8.63
C ASN A 7 -40.32 -50.62 9.45
N VAL A 8 -40.85 -50.51 10.66
CA VAL A 8 -40.61 -49.38 11.57
C VAL A 8 -39.14 -49.29 11.98
N ALA A 9 -38.43 -50.41 12.13
CA ALA A 9 -37.01 -50.44 12.47
C ALA A 9 -36.14 -49.90 11.33
N ALA A 10 -36.42 -50.27 10.08
CA ALA A 10 -35.74 -49.72 8.92
C ALA A 10 -36.06 -48.24 8.67
N MET A 11 -37.29 -47.79 8.94
CA MET A 11 -37.65 -46.37 8.85
C MET A 11 -36.90 -45.53 9.88
N ALA A 12 -36.78 -46.02 11.12
CA ALA A 12 -35.99 -45.35 12.16
C ALA A 12 -34.50 -45.31 11.81
N ALA A 13 -33.94 -46.42 11.31
CA ALA A 13 -32.55 -46.47 10.83
C ALA A 13 -32.30 -45.57 9.60
N LEU A 14 -33.28 -45.41 8.72
CA LEU A 14 -33.18 -44.49 7.58
C LEU A 14 -33.22 -43.03 8.03
N GLN A 15 -34.04 -42.70 9.04
CA GLN A 15 -34.10 -41.36 9.61
C GLN A 15 -32.77 -40.97 10.27
N THR A 16 -32.15 -41.89 11.01
CA THR A 16 -30.81 -41.66 11.59
C THR A 16 -29.74 -41.53 10.50
N LEU A 17 -29.77 -42.38 9.46
CA LEU A 17 -28.85 -42.28 8.33
C LEU A 17 -28.97 -40.95 7.58
N ARG A 18 -30.20 -40.43 7.38
CA ARG A 18 -30.42 -39.09 6.79
C ARG A 18 -29.84 -37.98 7.67
N GLY A 19 -30.01 -38.07 9.00
CA GLY A 19 -29.41 -37.12 9.94
C GLY A 19 -27.88 -37.13 9.91
N ILE A 20 -27.27 -38.32 9.83
CA ILE A 20 -25.82 -38.49 9.69
C ILE A 20 -25.33 -37.92 8.36
N ASN A 21 -26.03 -38.20 7.25
CA ASN A 21 -25.67 -37.68 5.93
C ASN A 21 -25.71 -36.15 5.88
N ASN A 22 -26.75 -35.52 6.45
CA ASN A 22 -26.82 -34.06 6.52
C ASN A 22 -25.66 -33.48 7.35
N SER A 23 -25.36 -34.09 8.50
CA SER A 23 -24.24 -33.64 9.35
C SER A 23 -22.88 -33.83 8.67
N LEU A 24 -22.74 -34.89 7.89
CA LEU A 24 -21.54 -35.21 7.11
C LEU A 24 -21.35 -34.25 5.95
N GLU A 25 -22.43 -33.85 5.27
CA GLU A 25 -22.42 -32.81 4.25
C GLU A 25 -22.04 -31.44 4.85
N ASP A 26 -22.63 -31.06 5.99
CA ASP A 26 -22.30 -29.82 6.69
C ASP A 26 -20.82 -29.78 7.12
N THR A 27 -20.31 -30.83 7.75
CA THR A 27 -18.90 -30.91 8.16
C THR A 27 -17.97 -30.97 6.93
N GLN A 28 -18.36 -31.63 5.83
CA GLN A 28 -17.57 -31.57 4.58
C GLN A 28 -17.50 -30.15 4.02
N ASN A 29 -18.62 -29.42 4.01
CA ASN A 29 -18.64 -28.03 3.56
C ASN A 29 -17.76 -27.15 4.44
N ARG A 30 -17.74 -27.35 5.76
CA ARG A 30 -16.86 -26.62 6.70
C ARG A 30 -15.39 -26.96 6.52
N VAL A 31 -15.05 -28.23 6.36
CA VAL A 31 -13.67 -28.67 6.08
C VAL A 31 -13.20 -28.17 4.72
N SER A 32 -14.09 -28.13 3.72
CA SER A 32 -13.74 -27.65 2.37
C SER A 32 -13.63 -26.12 2.29
N SER A 33 -14.50 -25.38 2.98
CA SER A 33 -14.50 -23.92 2.96
C SER A 33 -13.57 -23.29 4.00
N GLY A 34 -13.21 -24.04 5.06
CA GLY A 34 -12.50 -23.53 6.23
C GLY A 34 -13.37 -22.65 7.14
N TYR A 35 -14.64 -22.43 6.81
CA TYR A 35 -15.52 -21.51 7.53
C TYR A 35 -16.60 -22.26 8.31
N ARG A 36 -16.79 -21.86 9.56
CA ARG A 36 -17.95 -22.23 10.40
C ARG A 36 -19.22 -21.50 9.97
N VAL A 37 -19.09 -20.29 9.43
CA VAL A 37 -20.20 -19.44 8.93
C VAL A 37 -19.90 -18.96 7.51
N GLU A 38 -20.23 -19.76 6.51
CA GLU A 38 -19.90 -19.45 5.11
C GLU A 38 -20.93 -18.48 4.49
N LYS A 39 -22.22 -18.76 4.73
CA LYS A 39 -23.34 -18.02 4.14
C LYS A 39 -24.18 -17.33 5.22
N ALA A 40 -24.93 -16.30 4.82
CA ALA A 40 -25.81 -15.56 5.71
C ALA A 40 -26.88 -16.45 6.39
N ALA A 41 -27.24 -17.58 5.76
CA ALA A 41 -28.18 -18.55 6.32
C ALA A 41 -27.61 -19.29 7.55
N ASP A 42 -26.29 -19.41 7.69
CA ASP A 42 -25.67 -20.11 8.82
C ASP A 42 -25.70 -19.25 10.08
N ASN A 43 -25.36 -17.96 9.94
CA ASN A 43 -25.54 -16.94 10.97
C ASN A 43 -25.45 -15.53 10.37
N ALA A 44 -26.60 -14.86 10.20
CA ALA A 44 -26.66 -13.56 9.54
C ALA A 44 -25.85 -12.46 10.27
N ALA A 45 -25.79 -12.49 11.61
CA ALA A 45 -25.12 -11.46 12.39
C ALA A 45 -23.59 -11.55 12.25
N TYR A 46 -23.01 -12.72 12.50
CA TYR A 46 -21.56 -12.93 12.34
C TYR A 46 -21.12 -12.78 10.88
N TRP A 47 -21.92 -13.29 9.94
CA TRP A 47 -21.63 -13.17 8.52
C TRP A 47 -21.60 -11.72 8.05
N SER A 48 -22.56 -10.88 8.48
CA SER A 48 -22.61 -9.46 8.11
C SER A 48 -21.42 -8.66 8.64
N ILE A 49 -21.05 -8.88 9.92
CA ILE A 49 -19.89 -8.22 10.54
C ILE A 49 -18.60 -8.64 9.82
N ALA A 50 -18.41 -9.94 9.63
CA ALA A 50 -17.23 -10.49 8.95
C ALA A 50 -17.14 -10.04 7.49
N THR A 51 -18.26 -9.93 6.78
CA THR A 51 -18.28 -9.44 5.39
C THR A 51 -17.87 -7.97 5.31
N THR A 52 -18.34 -7.14 6.25
CA THR A 52 -17.94 -5.73 6.34
C THR A 52 -16.45 -5.60 6.68
N MET A 53 -15.97 -6.36 7.66
CA MET A 53 -14.56 -6.38 8.05
C MET A 53 -13.64 -6.89 6.93
N ARG A 54 -14.03 -7.93 6.18
CA ARG A 54 -13.29 -8.39 4.98
C ARG A 54 -13.28 -7.33 3.88
N SER A 55 -14.38 -6.60 3.71
CA SER A 55 -14.43 -5.47 2.77
C SER A 55 -13.49 -4.35 3.19
N ASP A 56 -13.44 -4.04 4.49
CA ASP A 56 -12.55 -3.01 5.04
C ASP A 56 -11.08 -3.45 4.91
N ASN A 57 -10.76 -4.73 5.13
CA ASN A 57 -9.44 -5.26 4.89
C ASN A 57 -9.02 -5.11 3.41
N LYS A 58 -9.89 -5.47 2.45
CA LYS A 58 -9.61 -5.21 1.02
C LYS A 58 -9.33 -3.73 0.72
N ALA A 59 -10.04 -2.82 1.39
CA ALA A 59 -9.78 -1.39 1.26
C ALA A 59 -8.43 -0.99 1.87
N LEU A 60 -8.05 -1.56 3.02
CA LEU A 60 -6.75 -1.35 3.66
C LEU A 60 -5.59 -1.89 2.80
N SER A 61 -5.77 -3.04 2.14
CA SER A 61 -4.81 -3.58 1.17
C SER A 61 -4.60 -2.62 -0.01
N ALA A 62 -5.68 -2.04 -0.57
CA ALA A 62 -5.57 -1.02 -1.61
C ALA A 62 -4.90 0.27 -1.10
N VAL A 63 -5.09 0.63 0.17
CA VAL A 63 -4.34 1.73 0.81
C VAL A 63 -2.87 1.39 0.97
N SER A 64 -2.51 0.16 1.33
CA SER A 64 -1.11 -0.29 1.40
C SER A 64 -0.42 -0.16 0.04
N ASP A 65 -1.07 -0.60 -1.04
CA ASP A 65 -0.55 -0.45 -2.40
C ASP A 65 -0.35 1.03 -2.77
N ALA A 66 -1.32 1.88 -2.38
CA ALA A 66 -1.24 3.32 -2.62
C ALA A 66 -0.14 4.00 -1.78
N LEU A 67 0.10 3.54 -0.54
CA LEU A 67 1.20 3.98 0.31
C LEU A 67 2.55 3.59 -0.29
N GLY A 68 2.69 2.36 -0.81
CA GLY A 68 3.91 1.92 -1.50
C GLY A 68 4.20 2.72 -2.77
N LEU A 69 3.16 3.04 -3.56
CA LEU A 69 3.29 3.96 -4.70
C LEU A 69 3.68 5.38 -4.25
N GLY A 70 3.15 5.81 -3.11
CA GLY A 70 3.49 7.07 -2.46
C GLY A 70 4.92 7.16 -1.99
N ALA A 71 5.42 6.11 -1.33
CA ALA A 71 6.80 5.99 -0.90
C ALA A 71 7.74 6.11 -2.10
N ALA A 72 7.50 5.34 -3.16
CA ALA A 72 8.32 5.39 -4.37
C ALA A 72 8.37 6.80 -5.01
N LYS A 73 7.27 7.56 -4.98
CA LYS A 73 7.24 8.96 -5.45
C LYS A 73 8.12 9.86 -4.59
N VAL A 74 7.99 9.77 -3.26
CA VAL A 74 8.73 10.59 -2.31
C VAL A 74 10.21 10.24 -2.32
N ASP A 75 10.55 8.96 -2.42
CA ASP A 75 11.94 8.49 -2.47
C ASP A 75 12.62 8.91 -3.77
N THR A 76 11.94 8.83 -4.92
CA THR A 76 12.46 9.36 -6.19
C THR A 76 12.76 10.85 -6.08
N ALA A 77 11.86 11.61 -5.44
CA ALA A 77 12.05 13.03 -5.22
C ALA A 77 13.22 13.33 -4.26
N TYR A 78 13.35 12.54 -3.20
CA TYR A 78 14.44 12.65 -2.23
C TYR A 78 15.79 12.35 -2.87
N SER A 79 15.94 11.25 -3.60
CA SER A 79 17.20 10.90 -4.29
C SER A 79 17.61 11.93 -5.33
N ALA A 80 16.65 12.52 -6.04
CA ALA A 80 16.93 13.61 -6.98
C ALA A 80 17.36 14.89 -6.25
N MET A 81 16.74 15.23 -5.12
CA MET A 81 17.13 16.37 -4.30
C MET A 81 18.54 16.19 -3.74
N ASP A 82 18.87 15.00 -3.22
CA ASP A 82 20.19 14.65 -2.69
C ASP A 82 21.28 14.74 -3.76
N SER A 83 21.04 14.15 -4.94
CA SER A 83 21.94 14.26 -6.09
C SER A 83 22.14 15.72 -6.54
N ALA A 84 21.09 16.53 -6.48
CA ALA A 84 21.19 17.95 -6.82
C ALA A 84 21.98 18.76 -5.77
N ILE A 85 21.89 18.40 -4.49
CA ILE A 85 22.70 19.00 -3.40
C ILE A 85 24.19 18.75 -3.66
N ASP A 86 24.56 17.53 -4.05
CA ASP A 86 25.95 17.19 -4.37
C ASP A 86 26.48 18.02 -5.55
N VAL A 87 25.70 18.14 -6.63
CA VAL A 87 26.10 18.93 -7.80
C VAL A 87 26.23 20.42 -7.46
N ILE A 88 25.33 20.99 -6.64
CA ILE A 88 25.47 22.39 -6.19
C ILE A 88 26.71 22.56 -5.29
N THR A 89 27.02 21.58 -4.46
CA THR A 89 28.24 21.59 -3.64
C THR A 89 29.50 21.59 -4.52
N GLU A 90 29.49 20.85 -5.63
CA GLU A 90 30.56 20.90 -6.62
C GLU A 90 30.64 22.26 -7.32
N ILE A 91 29.50 22.85 -7.74
CA ILE A 91 29.45 24.20 -8.31
C ILE A 91 30.05 25.22 -7.33
N LYS A 92 29.70 25.14 -6.04
CA LYS A 92 30.28 25.98 -4.98
C LYS A 92 31.81 25.85 -4.94
N ALA A 93 32.33 24.63 -4.95
CA ALA A 93 33.78 24.39 -4.94
C ALA A 93 34.48 24.98 -6.18
N LYS A 94 33.87 24.86 -7.37
CA LYS A 94 34.38 25.46 -8.62
C LYS A 94 34.39 26.99 -8.56
N ILE A 95 33.35 27.61 -8.01
CA ILE A 95 33.27 29.06 -7.83
C ILE A 95 34.33 29.56 -6.85
N VAL A 96 34.58 28.82 -5.76
CA VAL A 96 35.68 29.14 -4.83
C VAL A 96 37.03 29.04 -5.54
N ALA A 97 37.28 27.98 -6.31
CA ALA A 97 38.52 27.86 -7.09
C ALA A 97 38.70 29.01 -8.10
N ALA A 98 37.62 29.52 -8.69
CA ALA A 98 37.66 30.67 -9.59
C ALA A 98 38.02 32.02 -8.91
N THR A 99 38.10 32.07 -7.58
CA THR A 99 38.56 33.26 -6.84
C THR A 99 40.08 33.39 -6.80
N GLU A 100 40.83 32.31 -7.07
CA GLU A 100 42.29 32.36 -7.05
C GLU A 100 42.85 33.22 -8.19
N LYS A 101 43.87 34.01 -7.86
CA LYS A 101 44.51 34.92 -8.82
C LYS A 101 45.29 34.10 -9.85
N GLY A 102 44.88 34.19 -11.12
CA GLY A 102 45.52 33.50 -12.26
C GLY A 102 44.70 32.35 -12.83
N VAL A 103 43.54 32.04 -12.26
CA VAL A 103 42.60 31.05 -12.82
C VAL A 103 41.83 31.66 -14.00
N ASP A 104 41.70 30.88 -15.08
CA ASP A 104 40.86 31.22 -16.23
C ASP A 104 39.39 30.94 -15.93
N LYS A 105 38.67 32.01 -15.57
CA LYS A 105 37.24 31.95 -15.24
C LYS A 105 36.38 31.43 -16.39
N THR A 106 36.83 31.54 -17.64
CA THR A 106 36.08 31.04 -18.80
C THR A 106 36.03 29.52 -18.80
N LYS A 107 37.17 28.87 -18.50
CA LYS A 107 37.25 27.40 -18.42
C LYS A 107 36.50 26.85 -17.22
N VAL A 108 36.57 27.53 -16.08
CA VAL A 108 35.77 27.15 -14.91
C VAL A 108 34.27 27.33 -15.19
N GLN A 109 33.87 28.36 -15.94
CA GLN A 109 32.49 28.53 -16.38
C GLN A 109 32.01 27.40 -17.29
N GLU A 110 32.87 26.85 -18.16
CA GLU A 110 32.50 25.69 -18.98
C GLU A 110 32.16 24.47 -18.12
N GLU A 111 32.95 24.20 -17.08
CA GLU A 111 32.66 23.13 -16.11
C GLU A 111 31.39 23.41 -15.30
N ILE A 112 31.20 24.64 -14.80
CA ILE A 112 29.97 25.05 -14.11
C ILE A 112 28.75 24.90 -15.03
N GLY A 113 28.88 25.22 -16.32
CA GLY A 113 27.82 25.05 -17.30
C GLY A 113 27.40 23.59 -17.49
N GLN A 114 28.35 22.64 -17.44
CA GLN A 114 28.03 21.20 -17.46
C GLN A 114 27.29 20.78 -16.18
N LEU A 115 27.74 21.25 -15.01
CA LEU A 115 27.06 20.96 -13.74
C LEU A 115 25.65 21.57 -13.68
N GLN A 116 25.45 22.77 -14.23
CA GLN A 116 24.13 23.39 -14.38
C GLN A 116 23.20 22.58 -15.29
N GLN A 117 23.72 22.03 -16.40
CA GLN A 117 22.95 21.12 -17.26
C GLN A 117 22.64 19.79 -16.55
N GLN A 118 23.57 19.27 -15.76
CA GLN A 118 23.35 18.08 -14.94
C GLN A 118 22.21 18.29 -13.92
N LEU A 119 22.14 19.47 -13.28
CA LEU A 119 21.01 19.81 -12.39
C LEU A 119 19.67 19.78 -13.12
N LEU A 120 19.62 20.32 -14.34
CA LEU A 120 18.40 20.26 -15.16
C LEU A 120 18.05 18.80 -15.52
N SER A 121 19.05 17.98 -15.86
CA SER A 121 18.85 16.56 -16.17
C SER A 121 18.34 15.75 -14.97
N ILE A 122 18.90 15.99 -13.77
CA ILE A 122 18.42 15.38 -12.51
C ILE A 122 16.97 15.79 -12.26
N ALA A 123 16.66 17.08 -12.38
CA ALA A 123 15.30 17.58 -12.21
C ALA A 123 14.34 16.97 -13.23
N GLN A 124 14.73 16.80 -14.50
CA GLN A 124 13.89 16.16 -15.53
C GLN A 124 13.68 14.66 -15.28
N SER A 125 14.73 13.97 -14.81
CA SER A 125 14.71 12.52 -14.59
C SER A 125 13.97 12.12 -13.31
N ALA A 126 13.74 13.05 -12.37
CA ALA A 126 13.01 12.86 -11.12
C ALA A 126 11.49 12.65 -11.28
N SER A 127 11.05 12.13 -12.43
CA SER A 127 9.64 11.84 -12.70
C SER A 127 9.27 10.41 -12.31
N PHE A 128 8.21 10.25 -11.54
CA PHE A 128 7.62 8.94 -11.21
C PHE A 128 6.13 8.94 -11.56
N SER A 129 5.70 7.98 -12.39
CA SER A 129 4.30 7.86 -12.85
C SER A 129 3.75 9.14 -13.53
N GLY A 130 4.62 9.88 -14.23
CA GLY A 130 4.24 11.13 -14.92
C GLY A 130 4.13 12.35 -14.02
N GLU A 131 4.45 12.23 -12.73
CA GLU A 131 4.53 13.36 -11.80
C GLU A 131 5.98 13.62 -11.40
N ASN A 132 6.32 14.88 -11.18
CA ASN A 132 7.62 15.30 -10.70
C ASN A 132 7.42 16.22 -9.49
N TRP A 133 8.03 15.85 -8.38
CA TRP A 133 7.88 16.52 -7.08
C TRP A 133 9.05 17.47 -6.79
N VAL A 134 10.05 17.44 -7.66
CA VAL A 134 11.29 18.21 -7.58
C VAL A 134 11.31 19.32 -8.63
N ALA A 135 10.53 19.17 -9.71
CA ALA A 135 10.22 20.21 -10.67
C ALA A 135 8.72 20.23 -10.98
N GLY A 136 8.04 21.33 -10.65
CA GLY A 136 6.58 21.43 -10.77
C GLY A 136 6.06 22.84 -10.55
N ALA A 137 4.81 23.10 -10.96
CA ALA A 137 4.12 24.35 -10.66
C ALA A 137 3.65 24.37 -9.20
N ASP A 138 3.37 25.56 -8.67
CA ASP A 138 2.73 25.72 -7.35
C ASP A 138 1.45 24.88 -7.29
N GLY A 139 1.35 24.01 -6.28
CA GLY A 139 0.25 23.07 -6.17
C GLY A 139 0.41 22.09 -5.04
N THR A 140 -0.68 21.43 -4.64
CA THR A 140 -0.63 20.38 -3.61
C THR A 140 -0.57 19.01 -4.29
N LYS A 141 0.48 18.25 -4.00
CA LYS A 141 0.59 16.83 -4.35
C LYS A 141 0.29 16.00 -3.12
N SER A 142 -0.57 15.00 -3.26
CA SER A 142 -1.09 14.25 -2.13
C SER A 142 -0.77 12.77 -2.24
N VAL A 143 -0.27 12.16 -1.17
CA VAL A 143 -0.15 10.71 -1.03
C VAL A 143 -1.34 10.19 -0.23
N VAL A 144 -1.91 9.05 -0.60
CA VAL A 144 -2.93 8.38 0.22
C VAL A 144 -2.31 7.97 1.55
N SER A 145 -2.91 8.37 2.68
CA SER A 145 -2.38 8.08 4.01
C SER A 145 -3.17 6.99 4.74
N THR A 146 -4.50 7.03 4.73
CA THR A 146 -5.27 6.02 5.48
C THR A 146 -6.70 5.86 4.97
N PHE A 147 -7.30 4.69 5.22
CA PHE A 147 -8.72 4.43 5.06
C PHE A 147 -9.38 4.46 6.45
N VAL A 148 -10.45 5.25 6.58
CA VAL A 148 -11.20 5.37 7.83
C VAL A 148 -12.68 5.16 7.54
N ARG A 149 -13.29 4.26 8.31
CA ARG A 149 -14.74 4.13 8.45
C ARG A 149 -15.17 4.83 9.74
N ASP A 150 -16.09 5.78 9.66
CA ASP A 150 -16.62 6.47 10.84
C ASP A 150 -17.73 5.66 11.55
N GLY A 151 -18.15 6.11 12.75
CA GLY A 151 -19.21 5.48 13.52
C GLY A 151 -20.62 5.58 12.89
N ASN A 152 -20.76 6.37 11.83
CA ASN A 152 -21.99 6.53 11.05
C ASN A 152 -22.00 5.65 9.79
N GLY A 153 -20.92 4.92 9.53
CA GLY A 153 -20.77 4.02 8.38
C GLY A 153 -20.20 4.67 7.12
N ASN A 154 -19.81 5.95 7.17
CA ASN A 154 -19.17 6.63 6.04
C ASN A 154 -17.70 6.20 5.95
N VAL A 155 -17.24 5.98 4.73
CA VAL A 155 -15.86 5.60 4.42
C VAL A 155 -15.15 6.74 3.71
N SER A 156 -13.93 7.05 4.14
CA SER A 156 -13.11 8.10 3.56
C SER A 156 -11.64 7.68 3.49
N VAL A 157 -10.95 8.18 2.48
CA VAL A 157 -9.50 8.06 2.34
C VAL A 157 -8.90 9.41 2.71
N LYS A 158 -8.00 9.44 3.68
CA LYS A 158 -7.23 10.64 4.03
C LYS A 158 -5.94 10.67 3.23
N THR A 159 -5.46 11.88 2.94
CA THR A 159 -4.20 12.10 2.23
C THR A 159 -3.20 12.89 3.07
N THR A 160 -1.92 12.63 2.81
CA THR A 160 -0.77 13.42 3.21
C THR A 160 -0.45 14.40 2.10
N ASP A 161 -0.59 15.68 2.38
CA ASP A 161 -0.37 16.72 1.39
C ASP A 161 1.07 17.26 1.45
N TYR A 162 1.67 17.42 0.27
CA TYR A 162 2.95 18.08 0.02
C TYR A 162 2.70 19.28 -0.91
N VAL A 163 2.84 20.49 -0.36
CA VAL A 163 2.59 21.72 -1.10
C VAL A 163 3.88 22.13 -1.82
N LEU A 164 3.89 22.05 -3.15
CA LEU A 164 4.95 22.58 -3.99
C LEU A 164 4.89 24.10 -3.95
N ASN A 165 6.06 24.70 -3.74
CA ASN A 165 6.27 26.12 -3.69
C ASN A 165 7.48 26.46 -4.58
N THR A 166 7.25 27.23 -5.65
CA THR A 166 8.24 27.61 -6.67
C THR A 166 9.06 28.85 -6.30
N THR A 167 8.93 29.38 -5.08
CA THR A 167 9.75 30.52 -4.63
C THR A 167 11.19 30.10 -4.36
N SER A 168 12.10 31.08 -4.26
CA SER A 168 13.53 30.86 -3.96
C SER A 168 13.79 30.15 -2.61
N THR A 169 12.85 30.20 -1.66
CA THR A 169 12.89 29.49 -0.37
C THR A 169 11.89 28.34 -0.32
N GLY A 170 11.38 27.95 -1.49
CA GLY A 170 10.40 26.90 -1.66
C GLY A 170 11.02 25.52 -1.51
N ASN A 171 10.45 24.54 -2.23
CA ASN A 171 10.81 23.13 -2.09
C ASN A 171 10.96 22.38 -3.41
N VAL A 172 10.98 23.12 -4.53
CA VAL A 172 11.27 22.59 -5.87
C VAL A 172 12.56 23.19 -6.41
N LEU A 173 13.34 22.39 -7.15
CA LEU A 173 14.57 22.82 -7.81
C LEU A 173 14.28 23.82 -8.93
N PHE A 174 13.29 23.49 -9.75
CA PHE A 174 12.79 24.32 -10.84
C PHE A 174 11.26 24.40 -10.80
N GLY A 175 10.69 25.52 -11.25
CA GLY A 175 9.25 25.57 -11.50
C GLY A 175 8.89 24.85 -12.79
N MET A 176 7.59 24.82 -13.08
CA MET A 176 7.06 24.26 -14.32
C MET A 176 5.97 25.19 -14.87
N THR A 177 6.01 25.41 -16.18
CA THR A 177 4.96 26.13 -16.89
C THR A 177 3.65 25.34 -16.90
N SER A 178 2.52 26.00 -17.14
CA SER A 178 1.22 25.33 -17.27
C SER A 178 1.14 24.31 -18.42
N THR A 179 2.14 24.28 -19.31
CA THR A 179 2.28 23.32 -20.42
C THR A 179 3.14 22.11 -20.08
N GLY A 180 3.60 21.97 -18.83
CA GLY A 180 4.38 20.81 -18.38
C GLY A 180 5.88 20.87 -18.72
N THR A 181 6.36 22.02 -19.22
CA THR A 181 7.79 22.24 -19.49
C THR A 181 8.44 22.87 -18.25
N ILE A 182 9.60 22.34 -17.85
CA ILE A 182 10.40 22.91 -16.75
C ILE A 182 10.75 24.35 -17.07
N GLU A 183 10.44 25.25 -16.15
CA GLU A 183 10.77 26.66 -16.22
C GLU A 183 12.08 26.90 -15.48
N THR A 184 13.11 27.37 -16.20
CA THR A 184 14.44 27.62 -15.64
C THR A 184 14.54 28.96 -14.88
N SER A 185 13.44 29.72 -14.82
CA SER A 185 13.36 31.05 -14.20
C SER A 185 12.68 31.04 -12.81
N SER A 186 12.24 29.89 -12.33
CA SER A 186 11.52 29.71 -11.06
C SER A 186 12.05 28.48 -10.30
N GLY A 187 11.76 28.38 -9.00
CA GLY A 187 12.32 27.36 -8.11
C GLY A 187 13.60 27.81 -7.41
N ILE A 188 14.15 26.95 -6.54
CA ILE A 188 15.35 27.25 -5.72
C ILE A 188 16.55 27.61 -6.60
N ILE A 189 16.73 26.91 -7.74
CA ILE A 189 17.88 27.08 -8.62
C ILE A 189 17.59 28.09 -9.74
N GLY A 190 16.32 28.20 -10.16
CA GLY A 190 15.89 29.03 -11.29
C GLY A 190 15.56 30.49 -10.94
N THR A 191 15.24 30.80 -9.68
CA THR A 191 14.88 32.18 -9.29
C THR A 191 16.08 33.11 -9.37
N SER A 192 15.93 34.24 -10.07
CA SER A 192 16.99 35.26 -10.19
C SER A 192 17.17 36.02 -8.87
N SER A 193 18.42 36.07 -8.37
CA SER A 193 18.84 36.88 -7.23
C SER A 193 19.50 38.20 -7.69
N GLY A 194 18.79 38.98 -8.51
CA GLY A 194 19.24 40.30 -8.95
C GLY A 194 20.46 40.24 -9.87
N THR A 195 21.52 40.98 -9.57
CA THR A 195 22.71 41.21 -10.43
C THR A 195 23.46 39.94 -10.82
N ILE A 196 23.32 38.86 -10.04
CA ILE A 196 24.05 37.60 -10.19
C ILE A 196 23.33 36.60 -11.13
N GLY A 197 22.06 36.84 -11.45
CA GLY A 197 21.19 35.87 -12.14
C GLY A 197 20.66 34.78 -11.21
N SER A 198 20.28 33.62 -11.77
CA SER A 198 19.91 32.42 -11.00
C SER A 198 21.09 31.46 -10.87
N ILE A 199 21.03 30.49 -9.95
CA ILE A 199 22.09 29.46 -9.82
C ILE A 199 22.27 28.70 -11.14
N TYR A 200 21.18 28.51 -11.90
CA TYR A 200 21.21 27.89 -13.22
C TYR A 200 21.78 28.79 -14.34
N SER A 201 21.49 30.09 -14.31
CA SER A 201 21.91 31.03 -15.37
C SER A 201 23.17 31.83 -15.04
N MET A 202 23.81 31.55 -13.91
CA MET A 202 24.96 32.30 -13.41
C MET A 202 26.15 32.17 -14.35
N ASN A 203 26.82 33.29 -14.62
CA ASN A 203 28.01 33.35 -15.46
C ASN A 203 29.18 34.07 -14.76
N ILE A 204 30.16 33.31 -14.27
CA ILE A 204 31.30 33.81 -13.49
C ILE A 204 32.38 34.50 -14.34
N SER A 205 32.33 34.39 -15.68
CA SER A 205 33.37 34.94 -16.56
C SER A 205 33.48 36.46 -16.48
N THR A 206 32.39 37.14 -16.11
CA THR A 206 32.32 38.61 -15.99
C THR A 206 32.36 39.10 -14.55
N PHE A 207 32.35 38.19 -13.56
CA PHE A 207 32.20 38.55 -12.15
C PHE A 207 33.51 39.05 -11.51
N GLY A 208 33.41 40.18 -10.82
CA GLY A 208 34.38 40.67 -9.84
C GLY A 208 34.29 39.95 -8.50
N SER A 209 35.16 40.32 -7.55
CA SER A 209 35.23 39.68 -6.23
C SER A 209 33.93 39.81 -5.42
N ALA A 210 33.26 40.96 -5.50
CA ALA A 210 31.98 41.19 -4.81
C ALA A 210 30.85 40.29 -5.37
N GLU A 211 30.80 40.12 -6.69
CA GLU A 211 29.79 39.28 -7.37
C GLU A 211 30.01 37.80 -7.08
N ILE A 212 31.27 37.34 -6.98
CA ILE A 212 31.58 35.97 -6.56
C ILE A 212 31.16 35.73 -5.09
N SER A 213 31.38 36.69 -4.19
CA SER A 213 30.88 36.56 -2.81
C SER A 213 29.36 36.47 -2.75
N MET A 214 28.65 37.29 -3.54
CA MET A 214 27.19 37.22 -3.63
C MET A 214 26.73 35.88 -4.24
N ALA A 215 27.42 35.37 -5.26
CA ALA A 215 27.14 34.06 -5.86
C ALA A 215 27.25 32.93 -4.82
N LEU A 216 28.31 32.92 -4.01
CA LEU A 216 28.48 31.94 -2.94
C LEU A 216 27.38 32.05 -1.88
N THR A 217 26.96 33.26 -1.50
CA THR A 217 25.81 33.46 -0.59
C THR A 217 24.51 32.94 -1.20
N SER A 218 24.27 33.17 -2.50
CA SER A 218 23.07 32.66 -3.18
C SER A 218 23.04 31.13 -3.25
N ILE A 219 24.20 30.50 -3.49
CA ILE A 219 24.35 29.05 -3.48
C ILE A 219 24.14 28.47 -2.10
N GLU A 220 24.64 29.13 -1.05
CA GLU A 220 24.40 28.71 0.33
C GLU A 220 22.91 28.77 0.68
N ALA A 221 22.22 29.85 0.32
CA ALA A 221 20.77 29.97 0.50
C ALA A 221 20.00 28.90 -0.29
N GLY A 222 20.46 28.58 -1.51
CA GLY A 222 19.91 27.48 -2.31
C GLY A 222 20.10 26.11 -1.66
N LEU A 223 21.30 25.83 -1.14
CA LEU A 223 21.60 24.60 -0.39
C LEU A 223 20.73 24.49 0.86
N GLU A 224 20.56 25.58 1.62
CA GLU A 224 19.70 25.60 2.80
C GLU A 224 18.23 25.28 2.44
N ALA A 225 17.71 25.88 1.35
CA ALA A 225 16.38 25.58 0.86
C ALA A 225 16.23 24.13 0.38
N MET A 226 17.24 23.58 -0.30
CA MET A 226 17.25 22.18 -0.76
C MET A 226 17.35 21.19 0.40
N THR A 227 18.18 21.46 1.41
CA THR A 227 18.25 20.65 2.63
C THR A 227 16.92 20.68 3.39
N LYS A 228 16.26 21.84 3.46
CA LYS A 228 14.92 21.95 4.06
C LYS A 228 13.89 21.13 3.29
N ALA A 229 13.91 21.19 1.95
CA ALA A 229 13.02 20.39 1.10
C ALA A 229 13.30 18.88 1.25
N ALA A 230 14.57 18.46 1.26
CA ALA A 230 14.98 17.09 1.50
C ALA A 230 14.53 16.59 2.89
N SER A 231 14.66 17.42 3.93
CA SER A 231 14.18 17.11 5.28
C SER A 231 12.66 16.93 5.32
N GLN A 232 11.90 17.76 4.59
CA GLN A 232 10.45 17.59 4.45
C GLN A 232 10.09 16.28 3.75
N LEU A 233 10.75 15.96 2.63
CA LEU A 233 10.55 14.69 1.92
C LEU A 233 10.89 13.49 2.81
N GLY A 234 12.01 13.54 3.55
CA GLY A 234 12.38 12.48 4.50
C GLY A 234 11.37 12.32 5.65
N SER A 235 10.81 13.43 6.16
CA SER A 235 9.75 13.37 7.17
C SER A 235 8.44 12.76 6.64
N ILE A 236 8.18 12.92 5.33
CA ILE A 236 7.02 12.30 4.67
C ILE A 236 7.28 10.81 4.43
N SER A 237 8.48 10.45 3.96
CA SER A 237 8.88 9.05 3.75
C SER A 237 8.77 8.24 5.06
N THR A 238 9.37 8.73 6.15
CA THR A 238 9.23 8.11 7.48
C THR A 238 7.78 8.03 7.97
N ARG A 239 6.95 9.04 7.66
CA ARG A 239 5.52 8.99 7.99
C ARG A 239 4.76 7.94 7.17
N ILE A 240 5.10 7.76 5.90
CA ILE A 240 4.52 6.72 5.04
C ILE A 240 4.90 5.34 5.57
N GLU A 241 6.17 5.11 5.93
CA GLU A 241 6.63 3.84 6.53
C GLU A 241 5.89 3.51 7.84
N LEU A 242 5.74 4.49 8.73
CA LEU A 242 4.99 4.31 9.99
C LEU A 242 3.52 3.96 9.71
N GLN A 243 2.94 4.59 8.70
CA GLN A 243 1.55 4.39 8.31
C GLN A 243 1.33 3.04 7.63
N GLU A 244 2.27 2.57 6.80
CA GLU A 244 2.27 1.24 6.20
C GLU A 244 2.33 0.15 7.28
N ASN A 245 3.24 0.28 8.25
CA ASN A 245 3.32 -0.62 9.39
C ASN A 245 2.03 -0.64 10.22
N PHE A 246 1.42 0.52 10.45
CA PHE A 246 0.14 0.63 11.14
C PHE A 246 -1.00 -0.05 10.36
N VAL A 247 -1.08 0.17 9.04
CA VAL A 247 -2.10 -0.44 8.18
C VAL A 247 -1.91 -1.95 8.13
N GLY A 248 -0.68 -2.45 8.04
CA GLY A 248 -0.37 -3.88 8.11
C GLY A 248 -0.83 -4.50 9.44
N ALA A 249 -0.44 -3.91 10.57
CA ALA A 249 -0.86 -4.39 11.89
C ALA A 249 -2.39 -4.34 12.10
N LEU A 250 -3.05 -3.32 11.55
CA LEU A 250 -4.51 -3.20 11.58
C LEU A 250 -5.18 -4.28 10.71
N SER A 251 -4.65 -4.52 9.50
CA SER A 251 -5.09 -5.58 8.60
C SER A 251 -5.01 -6.95 9.26
N ASP A 252 -3.85 -7.29 9.85
CA ASP A 252 -3.64 -8.56 10.57
C ASP A 252 -4.60 -8.73 11.76
N SER A 253 -4.85 -7.63 12.48
CA SER A 253 -5.79 -7.63 13.61
C SER A 253 -7.23 -7.84 13.14
N ILE A 254 -7.62 -7.24 12.01
CA ILE A 254 -8.94 -7.43 11.40
C ILE A 254 -9.08 -8.86 10.88
N ASP A 255 -8.07 -9.41 10.21
CA ASP A 255 -8.10 -10.79 9.73
C ASP A 255 -8.20 -11.80 10.87
N SER A 256 -7.41 -11.63 11.93
CA SER A 256 -7.53 -12.47 13.13
C SER A 256 -8.90 -12.33 13.79
N GLY A 257 -9.44 -11.09 13.86
CA GLY A 257 -10.78 -10.82 14.36
C GLY A 257 -11.88 -11.50 13.55
N VAL A 258 -11.83 -11.38 12.22
CA VAL A 258 -12.74 -12.06 11.29
C VAL A 258 -12.64 -13.57 11.43
N GLY A 259 -11.42 -14.11 11.49
CA GLY A 259 -11.19 -15.54 11.60
C GLY A 259 -11.78 -16.12 12.87
N ARG A 260 -11.61 -15.45 14.02
CA ARG A 260 -12.26 -15.86 15.28
C ARG A 260 -13.78 -15.88 15.20
N LEU A 261 -14.38 -15.01 14.38
CA LEU A 261 -15.84 -14.91 14.25
C LEU A 261 -16.42 -15.96 13.30
N VAL A 262 -15.65 -16.45 12.32
CA VAL A 262 -16.21 -17.18 11.17
C VAL A 262 -15.45 -18.44 10.79
N ASP A 263 -14.20 -18.61 11.17
CA ASP A 263 -13.41 -19.78 10.81
C ASP A 263 -13.84 -21.03 11.60
N ALA A 264 -13.67 -22.18 10.97
CA ALA A 264 -13.85 -23.48 11.59
C ALA A 264 -12.54 -23.98 12.20
N ASP A 265 -12.63 -24.68 13.34
CA ASP A 265 -11.50 -25.43 13.86
C ASP A 265 -11.32 -26.71 13.02
N MET A 266 -10.25 -26.74 12.22
CA MET A 266 -10.00 -27.84 11.29
C MET A 266 -9.66 -29.15 12.00
N GLU A 267 -9.11 -29.10 13.21
CA GLU A 267 -8.81 -30.32 13.98
C GLU A 267 -10.10 -30.95 14.49
N GLU A 268 -11.02 -30.13 15.02
CA GLU A 268 -12.34 -30.59 15.46
C GLU A 268 -13.18 -31.09 14.28
N GLU A 269 -13.29 -30.32 13.19
CA GLU A 269 -14.12 -30.72 12.04
C GLU A 269 -13.52 -31.93 11.30
N SER A 270 -12.20 -32.11 11.28
CA SER A 270 -11.58 -33.33 10.72
C SER A 270 -11.86 -34.56 11.58
N SER A 271 -11.75 -34.44 12.91
CA SER A 271 -12.13 -35.51 13.85
C SER A 271 -13.60 -35.88 13.68
N LYS A 272 -14.48 -34.88 13.60
CA LYS A 272 -15.91 -35.07 13.40
C LYS A 272 -16.24 -35.67 12.04
N LEU A 273 -15.53 -35.29 10.97
CA LEU A 273 -15.69 -35.87 9.63
C LEU A 273 -15.41 -37.37 9.65
N THR A 274 -14.29 -37.79 10.24
CA THR A 274 -13.94 -39.21 10.34
C THR A 274 -14.93 -39.99 11.21
N ALA A 275 -15.41 -39.39 12.31
CA ALA A 275 -16.44 -39.98 13.15
C ALA A 275 -17.77 -40.16 12.39
N LEU A 276 -18.20 -39.15 11.62
CA LEU A 276 -19.42 -39.19 10.81
C LEU A 276 -19.33 -40.20 9.67
N GLN A 277 -18.16 -40.32 9.01
CA GLN A 277 -17.92 -41.36 8.00
C GLN A 277 -18.05 -42.78 8.62
N THR A 278 -17.48 -42.97 9.81
CA THR A 278 -17.60 -44.25 10.55
C THR A 278 -19.05 -44.53 10.95
N GLN A 279 -19.76 -43.51 11.47
CA GLN A 279 -21.18 -43.63 11.81
C GLN A 279 -22.05 -43.93 10.59
N GLN A 280 -21.76 -43.34 9.43
CA GLN A 280 -22.46 -43.63 8.18
C GLN A 280 -22.29 -45.10 7.78
N GLN A 281 -21.06 -45.62 7.86
CA GLN A 281 -20.76 -47.03 7.57
C GLN A 281 -21.51 -47.97 8.54
N LEU A 282 -21.52 -47.66 9.84
CA LEU A 282 -22.27 -48.41 10.85
C LEU A 282 -23.79 -48.31 10.66
N ALA A 283 -24.30 -47.16 10.22
CA ALA A 283 -25.72 -46.94 9.96
C ALA A 283 -26.20 -47.71 8.71
N ILE A 284 -25.39 -47.77 7.65
CA ILE A 284 -25.66 -48.61 6.47
C ILE A 284 -25.67 -50.09 6.87
N GLN A 285 -24.71 -50.52 7.69
CA GLN A 285 -24.67 -51.88 8.21
C GLN A 285 -25.89 -52.20 9.09
N SER A 286 -26.27 -51.27 9.97
CA SER A 286 -27.47 -51.39 10.83
C SER A 286 -28.76 -51.43 10.02
N LEU A 287 -28.86 -50.65 8.94
CA LEU A 287 -29.99 -50.67 8.01
C LEU A 287 -30.08 -52.02 7.28
N SER A 288 -28.93 -52.57 6.84
CA SER A 288 -28.87 -53.91 6.24
C SER A 288 -29.35 -55.00 7.20
N ILE A 289 -28.95 -54.93 8.47
CA ILE A 289 -29.40 -55.85 9.54
C ILE A 289 -30.90 -55.67 9.84
N ALA A 290 -31.39 -54.43 9.90
CA ALA A 290 -32.81 -54.14 10.11
C ALA A 290 -33.68 -54.62 8.93
N ASN A 291 -33.14 -54.65 7.72
CA ASN A 291 -33.83 -55.15 6.53
C ASN A 291 -33.82 -56.69 6.46
N SER A 292 -32.69 -57.33 6.81
CA SER A 292 -32.58 -58.80 6.83
C SER A 292 -33.42 -59.44 7.94
N SER A 293 -33.52 -58.81 9.11
CA SER A 293 -34.40 -59.29 10.19
C SER A 293 -35.88 -59.27 9.81
N ALA A 294 -36.33 -58.24 9.09
CA ALA A 294 -37.70 -58.18 8.57
C ALA A 294 -37.96 -59.22 7.47
N GLN A 295 -36.97 -59.52 6.62
CA GLN A 295 -37.06 -60.59 5.61
C GLN A 295 -37.16 -61.98 6.26
N ASN A 296 -36.42 -62.23 7.34
CA ASN A 296 -36.50 -63.48 8.11
C ASN A 296 -37.85 -63.68 8.81
N ILE A 297 -38.55 -62.60 9.17
CA ILE A 297 -39.92 -62.67 9.69
C ILE A 297 -40.91 -62.95 8.54
N LEU A 298 -40.68 -62.39 7.35
CA LEU A 298 -41.49 -62.63 6.15
C LEU A 298 -41.42 -64.07 5.63
N THR A 299 -40.27 -64.75 5.77
CA THR A 299 -40.15 -66.17 5.42
C THR A 299 -40.95 -67.06 6.36
N LEU A 300 -41.07 -66.70 7.63
CA LEU A 300 -41.89 -67.37 8.65
C LEU A 300 -43.40 -67.30 8.38
N PHE A 301 -43.87 -66.29 7.64
CA PHE A 301 -45.27 -66.16 7.21
C PHE A 301 -45.53 -66.65 5.77
N ARG A 302 -44.49 -67.11 5.07
CA ARG A 302 -44.56 -67.72 3.72
C ARG A 302 -44.48 -69.25 3.72
N SER A 303 -44.22 -69.86 4.87
CA SER A 303 -44.34 -71.31 5.13
C SER A 303 -45.72 -71.64 5.68
#